data_AF-A0A2N5K0D9-F1
#
_entry.id   AF-A0A2N5K0D9-F1
#
_cell.length_a   1.000
_cell.length_b   1.000
_cell.length_c   1.000
_cell.angle_alpha   90.00
_cell.angle_beta   90.00
_cell.angle_gamma   90.00
#
_symmetry.space_group_name_H-M   'P 1'
#
loop_
_entity.id
_entity.type
_entity.pdbx_description
1 polymer ?
#
loop_
_entity_poly.entity_id
_entity_poly.type
_entity_poly.pdbx_seq_one_letter_code
_entity_poly.pdbx_strand_id
1 'polypeptide(L)' 'MPQDKKRVYRQAMLAERRRLQKALETVEAGETIPDGEAPTNRDGAPMSPDEMRARIQDLERQLHLKPAGEA' A
#
# COMPACT_ATOMS: atom_id res chain seq x y z
N MET A 1 -10.37 15.06 19.08
CA MET A 1 -9.04 15.31 18.49
C MET A 1 -8.99 14.84 17.03
N PRO A 2 -9.11 15.74 16.03
CA PRO A 2 -9.05 15.39 14.60
C PRO A 2 -7.66 14.92 14.13
N GLN A 3 -6.59 15.26 14.87
CA GLN A 3 -5.20 14.96 14.52
C GLN A 3 -4.85 13.47 14.65
N ASP A 4 -5.45 12.75 15.61
CA ASP A 4 -5.15 11.32 15.81
C ASP A 4 -5.67 10.45 14.66
N LYS A 5 -6.84 10.78 14.08
CA LYS A 5 -7.40 10.05 12.93
C LYS A 5 -6.50 10.17 11.70
N LYS A 6 -5.93 11.35 11.45
CA LYS A 6 -4.98 11.57 10.34
C LYS A 6 -3.69 10.78 10.53
N ARG A 7 -3.16 10.73 11.76
CA ARG A 7 -1.95 9.96 12.09
C ARG A 7 -2.15 8.47 11.87
N VAL A 8 -3.29 7.92 12.33
CA VAL A 8 -3.65 6.50 12.14
C VAL A 8 -3.82 6.18 10.66
N TYR A 9 -4.51 7.03 9.89
CA TYR A 9 -4.67 6.83 8.44
C TYR A 9 -3.33 6.82 7.69
N ARG A 10 -2.43 7.75 8.04
CA ARG A 10 -1.08 7.79 7.47
C ARG A 10 -0.26 6.54 7.81
N GLN A 11 -0.34 6.07 9.06
CA GLN A 11 0.33 4.83 9.46
C GLN A 11 -0.21 3.61 8.72
N ALA A 12 -1.53 3.52 8.52
CA ALA A 12 -2.15 2.45 7.75
C ALA A 12 -1.67 2.45 6.28
N MET A 13 -1.64 3.61 5.63
CA MET A 13 -1.12 3.73 4.26
C MET A 13 0.36 3.34 4.14
N LEU A 14 1.19 3.72 5.12
CA LEU A 14 2.60 3.32 5.16
C LEU A 14 2.77 1.82 5.35
N ALA A 15 1.94 1.19 6.18
CA ALA A 15 1.96 -0.25 6.40
C ALA A 15 1.51 -1.01 5.14
N GLU A 16 0.44 -0.55 4.47
CA GLU A 16 -0.03 -1.11 3.20
C GLU A 16 1.05 -1.02 2.12
N ARG A 17 1.69 0.15 1.96
CA ARG A 17 2.78 0.34 1.00
C ARG A 17 3.92 -0.65 1.24
N ARG A 18 4.37 -0.82 2.49
CA ARG A 18 5.44 -1.76 2.83
C ARG A 18 5.06 -3.21 2.53
N ARG A 19 3.81 -3.61 2.82
CA ARG A 19 3.31 -4.95 2.50
C ARG A 19 3.33 -5.20 0.99
N LEU A 20 2.84 -4.24 0.20
CA LEU A 20 2.83 -4.34 -1.26
C LEU A 20 4.25 -4.39 -1.85
N GLN A 21 5.19 -3.62 -1.30
CA GLN A 21 6.59 -3.64 -1.72
C GLN A 21 7.23 -5.01 -1.49
N LYS A 22 7.06 -5.58 -0.30
CA LYS A 22 7.58 -6.91 0.01
C LYS A 22 6.97 -7.98 -0.91
N ALA A 23 5.66 -7.93 -1.13
CA ALA A 23 4.97 -8.84 -2.04
C ALA A 23 5.50 -8.73 -3.48
N LEU A 24 5.72 -7.51 -3.96
CA LEU A 24 6.28 -7.26 -5.28
C LEU A 24 7.73 -7.80 -5.40
N GLU A 25 8.58 -7.54 -4.41
CA GLU A 25 9.96 -8.06 -4.36
C GLU A 25 9.99 -9.60 -4.42
N THR A 26 9.12 -10.27 -3.64
CA THR A 26 8.97 -11.73 -3.67
C THR A 26 8.59 -12.23 -5.06
N VAL A 27 7.59 -11.61 -5.70
CA VAL A 27 7.15 -12.03 -7.05
C VAL A 27 8.21 -11.74 -8.12
N GLU A 28 8.91 -10.60 -8.02
CA GLU A 28 10.00 -10.24 -8.94
C GLU A 28 11.23 -11.15 -8.78
N ALA A 29 11.46 -11.68 -7.57
CA ALA A 29 12.46 -12.72 -7.32
C ALA A 29 12.05 -14.11 -7.86
N GLY A 30 10.83 -14.25 -8.39
CA GLY A 30 10.28 -15.53 -8.84
C GLY A 30 9.83 -16.44 -7.68
N GLU A 31 9.72 -15.89 -6.48
CA GLU A 31 9.24 -16.60 -5.29
C GLU A 31 7.72 -16.49 -5.17
N THR A 32 7.12 -17.49 -4.52
CA THR A 32 5.68 -17.49 -4.21
C THR A 32 5.40 -16.76 -2.91
N ILE A 33 4.43 -15.84 -2.92
CA ILE A 33 3.95 -15.21 -1.69
C ILE A 33 3.22 -16.25 -0.83
N PRO A 34 3.47 -16.32 0.50
CA PRO A 34 2.74 -17.21 1.38
C PRO A 34 1.22 -17.02 1.34
N ASP A 35 0.48 -18.12 1.51
CA ASP A 35 -0.98 -18.10 1.58
C ASP A 35 -1.47 -17.16 2.70
N GLY A 36 -2.41 -16.28 2.37
CA GLY A 36 -2.94 -15.25 3.29
C GLY A 36 -2.10 -13.96 3.37
N GLU A 37 -0.86 -13.97 2.88
CA GLU A 37 -0.04 -12.75 2.77
C GLU A 37 -0.21 -12.03 1.43
N ALA A 38 -0.65 -12.75 0.39
CA ALA A 38 -0.91 -12.22 -0.94
C ALA A 38 -1.84 -10.99 -0.88
N PRO A 39 -1.40 -9.83 -1.39
CA PRO A 39 -2.26 -8.67 -1.48
C PRO A 39 -3.38 -8.95 -2.49
N THR A 40 -4.60 -8.60 -2.11
CA THR A 40 -5.78 -8.80 -2.94
C THR A 40 -6.33 -7.47 -3.45
N ASN A 41 -6.89 -7.50 -4.65
CA ASN A 41 -7.60 -6.36 -5.21
C ASN A 41 -9.01 -6.24 -4.60
N ARG A 42 -9.81 -5.28 -5.11
CA ARG A 42 -11.16 -5.00 -4.59
C ARG A 42 -12.12 -6.18 -4.74
N ASP A 43 -11.89 -7.03 -5.72
CA ASP A 43 -12.69 -8.22 -6.00
C ASP A 43 -12.24 -9.44 -5.19
N GLY A 44 -11.22 -9.28 -4.34
CA GLY A 44 -10.65 -10.35 -3.52
C GLY A 44 -9.70 -11.27 -4.28
N ALA A 45 -9.38 -10.97 -5.54
CA ALA A 45 -8.41 -11.72 -6.32
C ALA A 45 -6.97 -11.27 -5.99
N PRO A 46 -5.96 -12.16 -6.07
CA PRO A 46 -4.56 -11.76 -5.92
C PRO A 46 -4.19 -10.64 -6.89
N MET A 47 -3.51 -9.61 -6.40
CA MET A 47 -3.02 -8.53 -7.24
C MET A 47 -1.89 -9.03 -8.14
N SER A 48 -1.90 -8.62 -9.40
CA SER A 48 -0.77 -8.73 -10.30
C SER A 48 0.36 -7.78 -9.89
N PRO A 49 1.62 -8.04 -10.31
CA PRO A 49 2.75 -7.14 -10.05
C PRO A 49 2.48 -5.69 -10.51
N ASP A 50 1.82 -5.51 -11.66
CA ASP A 50 1.51 -4.19 -12.19
C ASP A 50 0.45 -3.46 -11.34
N GLU A 51 -0.55 -4.17 -10.83
CA GLU A 51 -1.51 -3.62 -9.87
C GLU A 51 -0.82 -3.23 -8.55
N MET A 52 0.11 -4.05 -8.05
CA MET A 52 0.87 -3.74 -6.85
C MET A 52 1.69 -2.46 -7.04
N ARG A 53 2.40 -2.33 -8.17
CA ARG A 53 3.17 -1.13 -8.54
C ARG A 53 2.28 0.11 -8.65
N ALA A 54 1.13 -0.01 -9.30
CA ALA A 54 0.17 1.09 -9.42
C ALA A 54 -0.35 1.55 -8.05
N ARG A 55 -0.69 0.61 -7.16
CA ARG A 55 -1.15 0.91 -5.80
C ARG A 55 -0.05 1.53 -4.93
N ILE A 56 1.19 1.08 -5.05
CA ILE A 56 2.34 1.68 -4.38
C ILE A 56 2.50 3.14 -4.80
N GLN A 57 2.46 3.44 -6.09
CA GLN A 57 2.55 4.83 -6.58
C GLN A 57 1.39 5.70 -6.07
N ASP A 58 0.17 5.17 -6.04
CA ASP A 58 -0.99 5.87 -5.52
C ASP A 58 -0.84 6.19 -4.02
N LEU A 59 -0.40 5.21 -3.21
CA LEU A 59 -0.09 5.41 -1.80
C LEU A 59 1.01 6.46 -1.59
N GLU A 60 2.06 6.45 -2.41
CA GLU A 60 3.11 7.47 -2.35
C GLU A 60 2.60 8.87 -2.67
N ARG A 61 1.73 9.01 -3.68
CA ARG A 61 1.08 10.30 -3.99
C ARG A 61 0.23 10.77 -2.81
N GLN A 62 -0.58 9.90 -2.22
CA GLN A 62 -1.41 10.21 -1.06
C GLN A 62 -0.60 10.59 0.18
N LEU A 63 0.57 9.97 0.37
CA LEU A 63 1.48 10.27 1.48
C LEU A 63 2.28 11.56 1.28
N HIS A 64 2.54 11.97 0.04
CA HIS A 64 3.24 13.21 -0.32
C HIS A 64 2.33 14.41 -0.53
N LEU A 65 1.06 14.21 -0.85
CA LEU A 65 0.06 15.28 -0.86
C LEU A 65 0.01 15.91 0.55
N LYS A 66 0.50 17.16 0.67
CA LYS A 66 0.31 17.94 1.89
C LYS A 66 -1.18 17.92 2.22
N PRO A 67 -1.58 17.61 3.48
CA PRO A 67 -2.98 17.78 3.86
C PRO A 67 -3.34 19.24 3.60
N ALA A 68 -4.44 19.49 2.89
CA ALA A 68 -4.88 20.81 2.42
C ALA A 68 -5.30 21.79 3.56
N GLY A 69 -4.49 21.94 4.60
CA GLY A 69 -4.79 22.72 5.79
C GLY A 69 -3.56 23.18 6.57
N GLU A 70 -2.42 23.40 5.90
CA GLU A 70 -1.31 24.19 6.44
C GLU A 70 -1.07 25.37 5.50
N ALA A 71 -1.75 26.48 5.78
CA ALA A 71 -1.40 27.85 5.41
C ALA A 71 -1.82 28.76 6.56
#